data_AF-A0A3L9Z0Z7-F1
#
_entry.id   AF-A0A3L9Z0Z7-F1
#
_cell.length_a   1.000
_cell.length_b   1.000
_cell.length_c   1.000
_cell.angle_alpha   90.00
_cell.angle_beta   90.00
_cell.angle_gamma   90.00
#
_symmetry.space_group_name_H-M   'P 1'
#
loop_
_entity.id
_entity.type
_entity.pdbx_description
1 polymer ?
#
loop_
_entity_poly.entity_id
_entity_poly.type
_entity_poly.pdbx_seq_one_letter_code
_entity_poly.pdbx_strand_id
1 'polypeptide(L)'
;MSTIEKPFLDVLQEIIIKPDGTIIGGNNTIYNLESFSNLFEVDPFFESLKEQFLTSNKTFFVYPCVNFYINNKKCYCDVTVKRENGFLAFILFNYSERYEKLHNIESQKNQQQLNAHLKKIGATNVL
;
A
#
# COMPACT_ATOMS: atom_id res chain seq x y z
N MET A 1 -17.17 21.95 14.25
CA MET A 1 -17.15 20.81 13.32
C MET A 1 -16.22 21.17 12.17
N SER A 2 -14.96 20.74 12.23
CA SER A 2 -13.99 20.99 11.15
C SER A 2 -14.26 20.03 10.00
N THR A 3 -14.45 20.58 8.81
CA THR A 3 -14.49 19.86 7.55
C THR A 3 -13.14 19.14 7.38
N ILE A 4 -13.07 17.86 7.75
CA ILE A 4 -11.95 17.01 7.36
C ILE A 4 -12.03 16.92 5.84
N GLU A 5 -10.93 17.34 5.20
CA GLU A 5 -10.82 17.55 3.77
C GLU A 5 -11.22 16.29 3.00
N LYS A 6 -12.19 16.43 2.08
CA LYS A 6 -12.65 15.39 1.13
C LYS A 6 -11.55 14.53 0.46
N PRO A 7 -10.30 14.98 0.19
CA PRO A 7 -9.29 14.14 -0.46
C PRO A 7 -8.75 12.99 0.40
N PHE A 8 -8.89 13.05 1.74
CA PHE A 8 -8.31 12.04 2.62
C PHE A 8 -9.09 10.72 2.61
N LEU A 9 -10.39 10.78 2.35
CA LEU A 9 -11.27 9.61 2.33
C LEU A 9 -11.02 8.70 1.13
N ASP A 10 -10.59 9.25 0.00
CA ASP A 10 -10.40 8.50 -1.26
C ASP A 10 -9.11 7.67 -1.30
N VAL A 11 -8.20 7.91 -0.35
CA VAL A 11 -6.91 7.21 -0.23
C VAL A 11 -6.86 6.25 0.95
N LEU A 12 -7.91 6.16 1.74
CA LEU A 12 -7.95 5.34 2.94
C LEU A 12 -9.00 4.24 2.83
N GLN A 13 -8.59 3.00 3.08
CA GLN A 13 -9.50 1.89 3.26
C GLN A 13 -9.37 1.27 4.65
N GLU A 14 -10.52 1.11 5.31
CA GLU A 14 -10.64 0.37 6.55
C GLU A 14 -11.19 -1.02 6.26
N ILE A 15 -10.61 -2.06 6.88
CA ILE A 15 -11.09 -3.43 6.81
C ILE A 15 -11.10 -3.99 8.22
N ILE A 16 -12.26 -4.49 8.67
CA ILE A 16 -12.43 -5.10 9.98
C ILE A 16 -12.66 -6.60 9.78
N ILE A 17 -11.81 -7.41 10.41
CA ILE A 17 -11.89 -8.87 10.30
C ILE A 17 -11.98 -9.53 11.68
N LYS A 18 -12.57 -10.73 11.72
CA LYS A 18 -12.42 -11.64 12.85
C LYS A 18 -11.00 -12.24 12.88
N PRO A 19 -10.57 -12.81 14.02
CA PRO A 19 -9.27 -13.49 14.11
C PRO A 19 -9.10 -14.66 13.13
N ASP A 20 -10.19 -15.25 12.62
CA ASP A 20 -10.17 -16.32 11.62
C ASP A 20 -9.97 -15.83 10.18
N GLY A 21 -9.92 -14.51 9.97
CA GLY A 21 -9.79 -13.89 8.64
C GLY A 21 -11.09 -13.38 8.05
N THR A 22 -12.25 -13.72 8.61
CA THR A 22 -13.56 -13.33 8.06
C THR A 22 -13.74 -11.82 8.09
N ILE A 23 -14.01 -11.21 6.93
CA ILE A 23 -14.33 -9.79 6.80
C ILE A 23 -15.72 -9.53 7.36
N ILE A 24 -15.80 -8.66 8.37
CA ILE A 24 -17.05 -8.29 9.07
C ILE A 24 -17.45 -6.84 8.87
N GLY A 25 -16.57 -6.00 8.34
CA GLY A 25 -16.87 -4.60 8.09
C GLY A 25 -15.71 -3.84 7.48
N GLY A 26 -15.93 -2.55 7.28
CA GLY A 26 -14.98 -1.64 6.62
C GLY A 26 -15.62 -0.88 5.47
N ASN A 27 -14.78 -0.28 4.64
CA ASN A 27 -15.18 0.40 3.42
C ASN A 27 -14.47 -0.22 2.20
N ASN A 28 -14.89 0.19 1.00
CA ASN A 28 -14.39 -0.34 -0.27
C ASN A 28 -13.73 0.75 -1.13
N THR A 29 -12.99 1.66 -0.51
CA THR A 29 -12.39 2.83 -1.17
C THR A 29 -11.29 2.44 -2.17
N ILE A 30 -10.34 1.56 -1.79
CA ILE A 30 -9.19 1.18 -2.63
C ILE A 30 -9.52 -0.09 -3.42
N TYR A 31 -10.03 -1.11 -2.74
CA TYR A 31 -10.43 -2.41 -3.26
C TYR A 31 -11.85 -2.73 -2.83
N ASN A 32 -12.64 -3.28 -3.75
CA ASN A 32 -13.96 -3.80 -3.43
C ASN A 32 -13.80 -5.22 -2.87
N LEU A 33 -13.94 -5.37 -1.56
CA LEU A 33 -13.83 -6.65 -0.87
C LEU A 33 -15.22 -7.15 -0.50
N GLU A 34 -15.48 -8.44 -0.73
CA GLU A 34 -16.77 -9.05 -0.41
C GLU A 34 -16.89 -9.28 1.09
N SER A 35 -18.02 -8.87 1.68
CA SER A 35 -18.31 -9.17 3.08
C SER A 35 -18.38 -10.69 3.30
N PHE A 36 -17.92 -11.15 4.46
CA PHE A 36 -17.81 -12.57 4.84
C PHE A 36 -16.78 -13.41 4.08
N SER A 37 -16.05 -12.83 3.11
CA SER A 37 -14.86 -13.47 2.54
C SER A 37 -13.70 -13.49 3.54
N ASN A 38 -12.66 -14.27 3.25
CA ASN A 38 -11.47 -14.36 4.10
C ASN A 38 -10.37 -13.41 3.60
N LEU A 39 -9.98 -12.42 4.40
CA LEU A 39 -8.93 -11.47 4.01
C LEU A 39 -7.57 -12.15 3.78
N PHE A 40 -7.27 -13.23 4.50
CA PHE A 40 -6.01 -13.96 4.35
C PHE A 40 -5.90 -14.70 3.02
N GLU A 41 -6.99 -14.82 2.25
CA GLU A 41 -7.01 -15.41 0.91
C GLU A 41 -6.94 -14.35 -0.21
N VAL A 42 -7.01 -13.06 0.14
CA VAL A 42 -7.09 -11.96 -0.83
C VAL A 42 -5.74 -11.65 -1.48
N ASP A 43 -4.66 -11.63 -0.69
CA ASP A 43 -3.31 -11.30 -1.15
C ASP A 43 -2.27 -12.03 -0.27
N PRO A 44 -1.16 -12.54 -0.84
CA PRO A 44 -0.11 -13.23 -0.08
C PRO A 44 0.45 -12.42 1.10
N PHE A 45 0.41 -11.08 1.03
CA PHE A 45 0.76 -10.25 2.18
C PHE A 45 -0.14 -10.54 3.38
N PHE A 46 -1.46 -10.57 3.20
CA PHE A 46 -2.38 -10.83 4.32
C PHE A 46 -2.22 -12.26 4.84
N GLU A 47 -2.06 -13.24 3.95
CA GLU A 47 -1.80 -14.64 4.31
C GLU A 47 -0.60 -14.74 5.27
N SER A 48 0.50 -14.05 4.94
CA SER A 48 1.74 -14.07 5.72
C SER A 48 1.59 -13.55 7.16
N LEU A 49 0.57 -12.72 7.41
CA LEU A 49 0.32 -12.14 8.73
C LEU A 49 -0.47 -13.06 9.66
N LYS A 50 -1.10 -14.12 9.13
CA LYS A 50 -1.97 -15.03 9.90
C LYS A 50 -1.25 -15.57 11.15
N GLU A 51 -0.08 -16.15 10.97
CA GLU A 51 0.74 -16.70 12.06
C GLU A 51 1.26 -15.61 13.01
N GLN A 52 1.58 -14.43 12.46
CA GLN A 52 2.06 -13.31 13.26
C GLN A 52 0.99 -12.82 14.24
N PHE A 53 -0.29 -12.86 13.86
CA PHE A 53 -1.38 -12.52 14.76
C PHE A 53 -1.68 -13.59 15.79
N LEU A 54 -1.46 -14.87 15.48
CA LEU A 54 -1.65 -15.96 16.45
C LEU A 54 -0.56 -15.97 17.53
N THR A 55 0.67 -15.60 17.17
CA THR A 55 1.85 -15.79 18.03
C THR A 55 2.31 -14.54 18.75
N SER A 56 2.02 -13.35 18.22
CA SER A 56 2.50 -12.09 18.81
C SER A 56 1.55 -11.55 19.88
N ASN A 57 2.09 -11.00 20.96
CA ASN A 57 1.35 -10.19 21.94
C ASN A 57 1.25 -8.70 21.54
N LYS A 58 1.84 -8.31 20.41
CA LYS A 58 1.74 -6.93 19.92
C LYS A 58 0.31 -6.64 19.48
N THR A 59 -0.19 -5.48 19.88
CA THR A 59 -1.54 -5.01 19.55
C THR A 59 -1.55 -4.06 18.35
N PHE A 60 -0.37 -3.69 17.84
CA PHE A 60 -0.23 -2.71 16.78
C PHE A 60 0.96 -3.05 15.87
N PHE A 61 0.74 -2.95 14.57
CA PHE A 61 1.72 -3.25 13.52
C PHE A 61 1.61 -2.21 12.41
N VAL A 62 2.75 -1.87 11.82
CA VAL A 62 2.83 -0.95 10.68
C VAL A 62 3.77 -1.55 9.65
N TYR A 63 3.29 -1.63 8.41
CA TYR A 63 4.04 -2.12 7.26
C TYR A 63 4.02 -1.04 6.19
N PRO A 64 5.12 -0.30 6.01
CA PRO A 64 5.19 0.73 4.99
C PRO A 64 5.34 0.12 3.59
N CYS A 65 4.83 0.81 2.58
CA CYS A 65 5.08 0.53 1.15
C CYS A 65 4.75 -0.91 0.70
N VAL A 66 3.68 -1.50 1.23
CA VAL A 66 3.20 -2.81 0.79
C VAL A 66 2.64 -2.70 -0.62
N ASN A 67 3.13 -3.55 -1.52
CA ASN A 67 2.66 -3.63 -2.90
C ASN A 67 1.58 -4.71 -2.99
N PHE A 68 0.36 -4.27 -3.28
CA PHE A 68 -0.80 -5.14 -3.49
C PHE A 68 -1.09 -5.31 -4.97
N TYR A 69 -1.51 -6.52 -5.35
CA TYR A 69 -2.03 -6.79 -6.69
C TYR A 69 -3.33 -7.60 -6.59
N ILE A 70 -4.44 -6.87 -6.43
CA ILE A 70 -5.76 -7.46 -6.19
C ILE A 70 -6.68 -7.07 -7.35
N ASN A 71 -7.38 -8.05 -7.93
CA ASN A 71 -8.33 -7.84 -9.03
C ASN A 71 -7.73 -7.04 -10.21
N ASN A 72 -6.50 -7.36 -10.62
CA ASN A 72 -5.73 -6.68 -11.66
C ASN A 72 -5.41 -5.19 -11.39
N LYS A 73 -5.66 -4.70 -10.17
CA LYS A 73 -5.29 -3.36 -9.74
C LYS A 73 -4.06 -3.43 -8.85
N LYS A 74 -3.03 -2.68 -9.22
CA LYS A 74 -1.83 -2.49 -8.42
C LYS A 74 -2.00 -1.30 -7.49
N CYS A 75 -1.58 -1.42 -6.24
CA CYS A 75 -1.59 -0.33 -5.29
C CYS A 75 -0.41 -0.43 -4.33
N TYR A 76 0.19 0.71 -3.99
CA TYR A 76 1.21 0.84 -2.96
C TYR A 76 0.56 1.47 -1.73
N CYS A 77 0.53 0.71 -0.64
CA CYS A 77 -0.13 1.13 0.59
C CYS A 77 0.79 1.02 1.79
N ASP A 78 0.65 1.96 2.72
CA ASP A 78 1.02 1.69 4.09
C ASP A 78 -0.11 0.92 4.76
N VAL A 79 0.23 -0.14 5.48
CA VAL A 79 -0.73 -0.99 6.19
C VAL A 79 -0.51 -0.80 7.67
N THR A 80 -1.53 -0.29 8.35
CA THR A 80 -1.58 -0.30 9.81
C THR A 80 -2.55 -1.38 10.25
N VAL A 81 -2.13 -2.22 11.19
CA VAL A 81 -3.00 -3.24 11.79
C VAL A 81 -3.08 -3.02 13.29
N LYS A 82 -4.31 -2.93 13.79
CA LYS A 82 -4.60 -2.87 15.22
C LYS A 82 -5.36 -4.12 15.63
N ARG A 83 -4.88 -4.79 16.67
CA ARG A 83 -5.60 -5.87 17.33
C ARG A 83 -6.45 -5.31 18.45
N GLU A 84 -7.71 -5.67 18.42
CA GLU A 84 -8.70 -5.35 19.43
C GLU A 84 -9.29 -6.65 20.00
N ASN A 85 -10.04 -6.55 21.10
CA ASN A 85 -10.70 -7.70 21.67
C ASN A 85 -11.78 -8.23 20.73
N GLY A 86 -11.49 -9.36 20.07
CA GLY A 86 -12.42 -10.06 19.19
C GLY A 86 -12.35 -9.68 17.71
N PHE A 87 -11.50 -8.74 17.30
CA PHE A 87 -11.32 -8.37 15.89
C PHE A 87 -9.94 -7.77 15.60
N LEU A 88 -9.59 -7.70 14.31
CA LEU A 88 -8.44 -6.98 13.79
C LEU A 88 -8.93 -5.87 12.85
N ALA A 89 -8.39 -4.66 13.01
CA ALA A 89 -8.66 -3.53 12.14
C ALA A 89 -7.43 -3.23 11.29
N PHE A 90 -7.61 -3.29 9.96
CA PHE A 90 -6.62 -2.92 8.97
C PHE A 90 -6.95 -1.56 8.40
N ILE A 91 -5.95 -0.69 8.32
CA ILE A 91 -6.03 0.59 7.63
C ILE A 91 -5.01 0.55 6.51
N LEU A 92 -5.50 0.59 5.28
CA LEU A 92 -4.71 0.72 4.07
C LEU A 92 -4.69 2.19 3.66
N PHE A 93 -3.49 2.78 3.61
CA PHE A 93 -3.31 4.13 3.11
C PHE A 93 -2.61 4.12 1.76
N ASN A 94 -3.33 4.48 0.70
CA ASN A 94 -2.83 4.49 -0.67
C ASN A 94 -1.92 5.69 -0.93
N TYR A 95 -0.66 5.42 -1.23
CA TYR A 95 0.32 6.43 -1.64
C TYR A 95 0.75 6.30 -3.10
N SER A 96 0.09 5.45 -3.90
CA SER A 96 0.50 5.13 -5.28
C SER A 96 0.73 6.38 -6.13
N GLU A 97 -0.18 7.36 -6.08
CA GLU A 97 -0.03 8.60 -6.85
C GLU A 97 1.23 9.40 -6.43
N ARG A 98 1.53 9.45 -5.12
CA ARG A 98 2.73 10.13 -4.63
C ARG A 98 3.99 9.36 -5.02
N TYR A 99 3.95 8.04 -4.93
CA TYR A 99 5.05 7.17 -5.28
C TYR A 99 5.38 7.26 -6.78
N GLU A 100 4.37 7.18 -7.65
CA GLU A 100 4.52 7.32 -9.10
C GLU A 100 5.08 8.69 -9.49
N LYS A 101 4.64 9.77 -8.86
CA LYS A 101 5.18 11.12 -9.09
C LYS A 101 6.65 11.21 -8.73
N LEU A 102 7.04 10.72 -7.56
CA LEU A 102 8.45 10.72 -7.13
C LEU A 102 9.32 9.87 -8.05
N HIS A 103 8.85 8.67 -8.39
CA HIS A 103 9.56 7.75 -9.28
C HIS A 103 9.75 8.33 -10.69
N ASN A 104 8.74 9.04 -11.22
CA ASN A 104 8.83 9.73 -12.50
C ASN A 104 9.87 10.85 -12.47
N ILE A 105 9.92 11.65 -11.39
CA ILE A 105 10.91 12.73 -11.24
C ILE A 105 12.33 12.16 -11.20
N GLU A 106 12.56 11.10 -10.43
CA GLU A 106 13.87 10.45 -10.34
C GLU A 106 14.29 9.83 -11.67
N SER A 107 13.37 9.15 -12.36
CA SER A 107 13.61 8.58 -13.68
C SER A 107 14.00 9.64 -14.71
N GLN A 108 13.31 10.79 -14.71
CA GLN A 108 13.65 11.92 -15.57
C GLN A 108 15.03 12.50 -15.26
N LYS A 109 15.37 12.66 -13.98
CA LYS A 109 16.71 13.14 -13.56
C LYS A 109 17.81 12.18 -14.01
N ASN A 110 17.60 10.88 -13.80
CA ASN A 110 18.55 9.84 -14.21
C ASN A 110 18.75 9.83 -15.73
N GLN A 111 17.66 9.96 -16.51
CA GLN A 111 17.74 10.06 -17.98
C GLN A 111 18.46 11.34 -18.44
N GLN A 112 18.22 12.49 -17.80
CA GLN A 112 18.91 13.74 -18.12
C GLN A 112 20.41 13.65 -17.84
N GLN A 113 20.80 13.07 -16.70
CA GLN A 113 22.20 12.84 -16.35
C GLN A 113 22.88 11.89 -17.33
N LEU A 114 22.22 10.79 -17.69
CA LEU A 114 22.73 9.84 -18.67
C LEU A 114 22.93 10.51 -20.04
N ASN A 115 21.93 11.25 -20.53
CA ASN A 115 22.02 11.96 -21.80
C ASN A 115 23.11 13.04 -21.81
N ALA A 116 23.29 13.75 -20.69
CA ALA A 116 24.38 14.71 -20.54
C ALA A 116 25.76 14.04 -20.56
N HIS A 117 25.88 12.87 -19.93
CA HIS A 117 27.11 12.09 -19.93
C HIS A 117 27.44 11.55 -21.34
N LEU A 118 26.45 11.00 -22.04
CA LEU A 118 26.60 10.53 -23.42
C LEU A 118 27.00 11.64 -24.38
N LYS A 119 26.43 12.86 -24.24
CA LYS A 119 26.86 14.02 -25.04
C LYS A 119 28.30 14.42 -24.78
N LYS A 120 28.77 14.36 -23.54
CA LYS A 120 30.17 14.63 -23.20
C LYS A 120 31.11 13.61 -23.84
N ILE A 121 30.78 12.32 -23.75
CA ILE A 121 31.59 11.24 -24.36
C ILE A 121 31.60 11.37 -25.89
N GLY A 122 30.45 11.64 -26.51
CA GLY A 122 30.37 11.84 -27.97
C GLY A 122 31.13 13.06 -28.47
N ALA A 123 31.24 14.12 -27.67
CA ALA A 123 32.03 15.32 -27.99
C ALA A 123 33.55 15.12 -27.82
N THR A 124 33.98 14.18 -26.96
CA THR A 124 35.40 13.88 -26.72
C THR A 124 36.02 13.04 -27.84
N ASN A 125 35.23 12.32 -28.64
CA ASN A 125 35.72 11.46 -29.72
C ASN A 125 35.88 12.16 -31.10
N VAL A 126 35.90 13.50 -31.14
CA VAL A 126 36.03 14.30 -32.38
C VAL A 126 37.29 15.19 -32.38
N LEU A 127 38.29 14.88 -31.56
CA LEU A 127 39.62 15.51 -31.60
C LEU A 127 40.71 14.43 -31.64
#